data_AF-A0A382EUH4-F1
#
_entry.id   AF-A0A382EUH4-F1
#
_cell.length_a   1.000
_cell.length_b   1.000
_cell.length_c   1.000
_cell.angle_alpha   90.00
_cell.angle_beta   90.00
_cell.angle_gamma   90.00
#
_symmetry.space_group_name_H-M   'P 1'
#
loop_
_entity.id
_entity.type
_entity.pdbx_description
1 polymer ?
#
loop_
_entity_poly.entity_id
_entity_poly.type
_entity_poly.pdbx_seq_one_letter_code
_entity_poly.pdbx_strand_id
1 'polypeptide(L)'
;MQACSWRRSAQNAVVIATITMLTACLGEPTGPDKMLNSASQAGDERPNILLIMADDLGYTDIGAFGSEIRTPNIDSLARSGIAMTNFYAAPTCSPARAMLL
;
A
#
# COMPACT_ATOMS: atom_id res chain seq x y z
N MET A 1 56.63 -0.11 -27.18
CA MET A 1 55.84 1.13 -26.94
C MET A 1 54.44 0.83 -26.37
N GLN A 2 54.30 -0.04 -25.36
CA GLN A 2 52.98 -0.45 -24.82
C GLN A 2 52.74 -0.09 -23.34
N ALA A 3 53.73 0.46 -22.63
CA ALA A 3 53.60 0.79 -21.20
C ALA A 3 52.92 2.15 -20.92
N CYS A 4 52.69 2.99 -21.94
CA CYS A 4 52.17 4.37 -21.76
C CYS A 4 50.64 4.50 -21.91
N SER A 5 49.95 3.51 -22.48
CA SER A 5 48.48 3.54 -22.70
C SER A 5 47.66 3.19 -21.45
N TRP A 6 48.20 2.33 -20.57
CA TRP A 6 47.53 1.89 -19.34
C TRP A 6 47.38 3.03 -18.32
N ARG A 7 48.41 3.88 -18.18
CA ARG A 7 48.37 5.05 -17.28
C ARG A 7 47.30 6.07 -17.69
N ARG A 8 47.08 6.19 -19.01
CA ARG A 8 46.09 7.09 -19.62
C ARG A 8 44.66 6.53 -19.49
N SER A 9 44.49 5.21 -19.57
CA SER A 9 43.21 4.53 -19.32
C SER A 9 42.79 4.61 -17.84
N ALA A 10 43.74 4.46 -16.91
CA ALA A 10 43.47 4.59 -15.48
C ALA A 10 43.18 6.04 -15.06
N GLN A 11 43.88 7.03 -15.65
CA GLN A 11 43.60 8.45 -15.41
C GLN A 11 42.23 8.89 -15.95
N ASN A 12 41.83 8.41 -17.14
CA ASN A 12 40.51 8.73 -17.70
C ASN A 12 39.36 8.11 -16.89
N ALA A 13 39.52 6.88 -16.38
CA ALA A 13 38.51 6.23 -15.55
C ALA A 13 38.26 6.97 -14.23
N VAL A 14 39.31 7.49 -13.59
CA VAL A 14 39.19 8.27 -12.34
C VAL A 14 38.50 9.62 -12.59
N VAL A 15 38.84 10.31 -13.68
CA VAL A 15 38.23 11.61 -14.02
C VAL A 15 36.74 11.47 -14.34
N ILE A 16 36.35 10.46 -15.12
CA ILE A 16 34.93 10.20 -15.44
C ILE A 16 34.14 9.88 -14.16
N ALA A 17 34.69 9.04 -13.27
CA ALA A 17 34.04 8.69 -12.00
C ALA A 17 33.83 9.92 -11.09
N THR A 18 34.81 10.83 -11.02
CA THR A 18 34.69 12.07 -10.24
C THR A 18 33.67 13.05 -10.81
N ILE A 19 33.53 13.12 -12.14
CA ILE A 19 32.57 14.02 -12.81
C ILE A 19 31.14 13.51 -12.58
N THR A 20 30.89 12.20 -12.72
CA THR A 20 29.56 11.61 -12.46
C THR A 20 29.14 11.71 -11.00
N MET A 21 30.07 11.62 -10.06
CA MET A 21 29.77 11.74 -8.62
C MET A 21 29.43 13.19 -8.22
N LEU A 22 29.99 14.18 -8.93
CA LEU A 22 29.69 15.59 -8.70
C LEU A 22 28.35 16.02 -9.35
N THR A 23 27.94 15.38 -10.46
CA THR A 23 26.64 15.66 -11.10
C THR A 23 25.45 15.10 -10.29
N ALA A 24 25.67 14.10 -9.43
CA ALA A 24 24.62 13.55 -8.56
C ALA A 24 24.32 14.40 -7.32
N CYS A 25 25.19 15.37 -6.98
CA CYS A 25 25.02 16.25 -5.81
C CYS A 25 24.39 17.62 -6.13
N LEU A 26 24.28 17.99 -7.41
CA LEU A 26 23.58 19.20 -7.85
C LEU A 26 22.23 18.80 -8.45
N GLY A 27 21.32 18.38 -7.55
CA GLY A 27 19.90 18.30 -7.88
C GLY A 27 19.39 19.69 -8.23
N GLU A 28 19.08 19.90 -9.51
CA GLU A 28 18.38 21.09 -9.99
C GLU A 28 16.88 21.06 -9.62
N PRO A 29 16.23 22.23 -9.62
CA PRO A 29 15.23 22.61 -8.66
C PRO A 29 13.83 22.10 -8.99
N THR A 30 13.02 22.05 -7.95
CA THR A 30 11.57 21.86 -7.96
C THR A 30 10.89 22.68 -9.06
N GLY A 31 10.38 22.01 -10.09
CA GLY A 31 9.41 22.59 -11.02
C GLY A 31 8.14 23.06 -10.29
N PRO A 32 7.40 24.04 -10.83
CA PRO A 32 6.25 24.66 -10.17
C PRO A 32 4.98 23.79 -10.12
N ASP A 33 5.07 22.49 -10.41
CA ASP A 33 3.91 21.59 -10.45
C ASP A 33 3.70 20.81 -9.14
N LYS A 34 4.36 21.20 -8.04
CA LYS A 34 4.01 20.75 -6.68
C LYS A 34 2.85 21.58 -6.10
N MET A 35 1.73 21.62 -6.82
CA MET A 35 0.46 22.05 -6.28
C MET A 35 -0.62 21.10 -6.77
N LEU A 36 -0.82 19.99 -6.03
CA LEU A 36 -2.08 19.24 -5.87
C LEU A 36 -1.81 17.92 -5.13
N ASN A 37 -1.51 18.01 -3.83
CA ASN A 37 -2.11 17.19 -2.77
C ASN A 37 -1.40 17.43 -1.43
N SER A 38 -1.52 18.64 -0.92
CA SER A 38 -1.44 18.88 0.52
C SER A 38 -2.83 18.66 1.11
N ALA A 39 -3.29 17.41 1.08
CA ALA A 39 -4.46 16.96 1.83
C ALA A 39 -4.05 15.83 2.79
N SER A 40 -2.87 15.94 3.39
CA SER A 40 -2.69 15.41 4.74
C SER A 40 -3.12 16.54 5.67
N GLN A 41 -4.43 16.71 5.85
CA GLN A 41 -4.87 17.23 7.13
C GLN A 41 -4.24 16.29 8.17
N ALA A 42 -3.31 16.79 8.97
CA ALA A 42 -3.13 16.27 10.32
C ALA A 42 -4.42 16.61 11.09
N GLY A 43 -5.52 15.97 10.69
CA GLY A 43 -6.87 16.18 11.15
C GLY A 43 -7.20 15.01 12.05
N ASP A 44 -7.27 15.30 13.34
CA ASP A 44 -7.73 14.42 14.43
C ASP A 44 -7.09 13.01 14.40
N GLU A 45 -6.23 12.69 15.38
CA GLU A 45 -5.65 11.32 15.58
C GLU A 45 -6.70 10.24 15.88
N ARG A 46 -7.98 10.51 15.64
CA ARG A 46 -9.10 9.59 15.84
C ARG A 46 -9.32 8.76 14.59
N PRO A 47 -9.18 7.43 14.66
CA PRO A 47 -9.48 6.58 13.52
C PRO A 47 -10.97 6.68 13.18
N ASN A 48 -11.27 6.78 11.89
CA ASN A 48 -12.64 6.66 11.39
C ASN A 48 -13.01 5.18 11.33
N ILE A 49 -14.13 4.81 11.96
CA ILE A 49 -14.61 3.42 11.99
C ILE A 49 -15.81 3.30 11.05
N LEU A 50 -15.67 2.48 10.00
CA LEU A 50 -16.77 2.09 9.11
C LEU A 50 -17.21 0.67 9.45
N LEU A 51 -18.43 0.53 9.98
CA LEU A 51 -19.06 -0.76 10.28
C LEU A 51 -20.03 -1.13 9.16
N ILE A 52 -19.75 -2.23 8.46
CA ILE A 52 -20.62 -2.79 7.42
C ILE A 52 -21.23 -4.08 7.98
N MET A 53 -22.56 -4.11 8.09
CA MET A 53 -23.31 -5.29 8.53
C MET A 53 -24.26 -5.71 7.41
N ALA A 54 -24.12 -6.96 6.96
CA ALA A 54 -25.02 -7.58 5.99
C ALA A 54 -26.06 -8.43 6.73
N ASP A 55 -27.32 -8.38 6.29
CA ASP A 55 -28.41 -9.20 6.84
C ASP A 55 -28.49 -10.54 6.08
N ASP A 56 -28.91 -11.60 6.78
CA ASP A 56 -29.08 -12.96 6.24
C ASP A 56 -27.88 -13.54 5.46
N LEU A 57 -26.66 -13.07 5.74
CA LEU A 57 -25.45 -13.55 5.08
C LEU A 57 -24.93 -14.86 5.70
N GLY A 58 -24.91 -15.93 4.91
CA GLY A 58 -24.36 -17.22 5.30
C GLY A 58 -22.83 -17.27 5.24
N TYR A 59 -22.25 -18.22 5.99
CA TYR A 59 -20.79 -18.42 6.02
C TYR A 59 -20.21 -18.71 4.63
N THR A 60 -20.93 -19.45 3.80
CA THR A 60 -20.51 -19.88 2.46
C THR A 60 -20.87 -18.90 1.35
N ASP A 61 -21.36 -17.70 1.67
CA ASP A 61 -21.80 -16.74 0.65
C ASP A 61 -20.66 -15.86 0.12
N ILE A 62 -19.57 -15.70 0.89
CA ILE A 62 -18.40 -14.89 0.52
C ILE A 62 -17.28 -15.78 -0.07
N GLY A 63 -16.68 -15.33 -1.17
CA GLY A 63 -15.57 -16.03 -1.86
C GLY A 63 -14.40 -16.37 -0.95
N ALA A 64 -14.01 -15.46 -0.06
CA ALA A 64 -12.97 -15.69 0.95
C ALA A 64 -13.22 -16.88 1.90
N PHE A 65 -14.46 -17.35 2.04
CA PHE A 65 -14.84 -18.51 2.86
C PHE A 65 -15.22 -19.75 2.02
N GLY A 66 -14.99 -19.72 0.70
CA GLY A 66 -15.22 -20.85 -0.20
C GLY A 66 -16.53 -20.80 -0.99
N SER A 67 -17.16 -19.62 -1.12
CA SER A 67 -18.33 -19.42 -1.99
C SER A 67 -18.01 -19.62 -3.47
N GLU A 68 -19.03 -20.04 -4.23
CA GLU A 68 -19.01 -20.02 -5.71
C GLU A 68 -19.25 -18.62 -6.28
N ILE A 69 -19.79 -17.70 -5.46
CA ILE A 69 -20.09 -16.32 -5.85
C ILE A 69 -18.81 -15.47 -5.77
N ARG A 70 -18.49 -14.77 -6.86
CA ARG A 70 -17.33 -13.87 -6.90
C ARG A 70 -17.60 -12.59 -6.14
N THR A 71 -16.90 -12.37 -5.03
CA THR A 71 -17.01 -11.18 -4.17
C THR A 71 -15.69 -10.40 -4.09
N PRO A 72 -15.16 -9.85 -5.21
CA PRO A 72 -13.78 -9.36 -5.29
C PRO A 72 -13.43 -8.25 -4.29
N ASN A 73 -14.39 -7.38 -3.97
CA ASN A 73 -14.20 -6.29 -3.02
C ASN A 73 -14.08 -6.81 -1.57
N ILE A 74 -14.96 -7.74 -1.17
CA ILE A 74 -14.93 -8.35 0.16
C ILE A 74 -13.71 -9.26 0.30
N ASP A 75 -13.36 -10.01 -0.75
CA ASP A 75 -12.18 -10.86 -0.76
C ASP A 75 -10.90 -10.03 -0.63
N SER A 76 -10.86 -8.82 -1.21
CA SER A 76 -9.75 -7.90 -1.02
C SER A 76 -9.64 -7.44 0.44
N LEU A 77 -10.76 -7.12 1.09
CA LEU A 77 -10.79 -6.73 2.50
C LEU A 77 -10.32 -7.88 3.41
N ALA A 78 -10.77 -9.11 3.13
CA ALA A 78 -10.35 -10.29 3.87
C ALA A 78 -8.85 -10.59 3.72
N ARG A 79 -8.27 -10.35 2.53
CA ARG A 79 -6.83 -10.51 2.29
C ARG A 79 -5.97 -9.41 2.93
N SER A 80 -6.46 -8.17 2.99
CA SER A 80 -5.72 -7.05 3.59
C SER A 80 -5.92 -6.95 5.10
N GLY A 81 -6.90 -7.64 5.66
CA GLY A 81 -7.31 -7.55 7.05
C GLY A 81 -7.24 -8.88 7.79
N ILE A 82 -8.11 -9.01 8.79
CA ILE A 82 -8.25 -10.24 9.60
C ILE A 82 -9.60 -10.85 9.30
N ALA A 83 -9.61 -12.12 8.90
CA ALA A 83 -10.82 -12.91 8.73
C ALA A 83 -11.11 -13.75 9.97
N MET A 84 -12.35 -13.70 10.48
CA MET A 84 -12.79 -14.50 11.62
C MET A 84 -13.55 -15.73 11.11
N THR A 85 -12.95 -16.91 11.19
CA THR A 85 -13.54 -18.15 10.66
C THR A 85 -14.46 -18.88 11.64
N ASN A 86 -14.45 -18.49 12.92
CA ASN A 86 -15.23 -19.11 14.01
C ASN A 86 -16.02 -18.04 14.80
N PHE A 87 -16.75 -17.19 14.08
CA PHE A 87 -17.62 -16.15 14.65
C PHE A 87 -19.05 -16.69 14.79
N TYR A 88 -19.70 -16.39 15.92
CA TYR A 88 -21.08 -16.83 16.21
C TYR A 88 -22.00 -15.62 16.35
N ALA A 89 -23.17 -15.71 15.72
CA ALA A 89 -24.24 -14.74 15.85
C ALA A 89 -25.48 -15.39 16.46
N ALA A 90 -26.37 -14.56 17.04
CA ALA A 90 -27.70 -15.04 17.44
C ALA A 90 -28.47 -15.52 16.19
N PRO A 91 -29.33 -16.55 16.31
CA PRO A 91 -30.00 -17.17 15.15
C PRO A 91 -31.14 -16.32 14.57
N THR A 92 -31.34 -15.09 15.04
CA THR A 92 -32.36 -14.17 14.55
C THR A 92 -31.78 -12.75 14.44
N CYS A 93 -32.22 -12.01 13.42
CA CYS A 93 -31.62 -10.72 13.06
C CYS A 93 -31.78 -9.67 14.18
N SER A 94 -32.93 -9.63 14.85
CA SER A 94 -33.19 -8.64 15.91
C SER A 94 -32.22 -8.73 17.10
N PRO A 95 -32.02 -9.88 17.77
CA PRO A 95 -31.02 -9.99 18.83
C PRO A 95 -29.59 -9.92 18.30
N ALA A 96 -29.28 -10.44 17.10
CA ALA A 96 -27.94 -10.33 16.53
C ALA A 96 -27.52 -8.86 16.35
N ARG A 97 -28.42 -8.03 15.82
CA ARG A 97 -28.22 -6.58 15.67
C ARG A 97 -28.14 -5.86 17.02
N ALA A 98 -28.98 -6.24 17.98
CA ALA A 98 -28.99 -5.63 19.31
C ALA A 98 -27.73 -5.94 20.14
N MET A 99 -27.03 -7.06 19.88
CA MET A 99 -25.77 -7.37 20.56
C MET A 99 -24.58 -6.57 20.03
N LEU A 100 -24.73 -5.95 18.85
CA LEU A 100 -23.68 -5.21 18.15
C LEU A 100 -23.80 -3.69 18.31
N LEU A 101 -24.97 -3.19 18.76
CA LEU A 101 -25.30 -1.77 18.94
C LEU A 101 -25.53 -1.42 20.41
#